data_AF-A0A1X7TD63-F1
#
_entry.id   AF-A0A1X7TD63-F1
#
_cell.length_a   1.000
_cell.length_b   1.000
_cell.length_c   1.000
_cell.angle_alpha   90.00
_cell.angle_beta   90.00
_cell.angle_gamma   90.00
#
_symmetry.space_group_name_H-M   'P 1'
#
loop_
_entity.id
_entity.type
_entity.pdbx_description
1 polymer ?
#
loop_
_entity_poly.entity_id
_entity_poly.type
_entity_poly.pdbx_seq_one_letter_code
_entity_poly.pdbx_strand_id
1 'polypeptide(L)' 'MPKHGKIDCFDQTETNWTSYVEQLEYYFAANDIPADNQKSTFLAVCGSTTLELAQSL' A
#
# COMPACT_ATOMS: atom_id res chain seq x y z
N MET A 1 -5.62 10.56 -9.46
CA MET A 1 -4.61 11.06 -8.51
C MET A 1 -5.18 10.94 -7.11
N PRO A 2 -4.36 10.60 -6.09
CA PRO A 2 -4.83 10.60 -4.71
C PRO A 2 -5.35 11.99 -4.33
N LYS A 3 -6.46 12.00 -3.60
CA LYS A 3 -7.08 13.21 -3.06
C LYS A 3 -6.26 13.78 -1.90
N HIS A 4 -5.63 12.91 -1.11
CA HIS A 4 -4.89 13.27 0.09
C HIS A 4 -3.60 12.47 0.22
N GLY A 5 -2.47 13.20 0.26
CA GLY A 5 -1.16 12.64 0.58
C GLY A 5 -0.58 11.68 -0.47
N LYS A 6 0.52 11.04 -0.08
CA LYS A 6 1.16 9.92 -0.77
C LYS A 6 1.46 8.84 0.25
N ILE A 7 1.52 7.60 -0.21
CA ILE A 7 2.06 6.48 0.55
C ILE A 7 3.23 5.92 -0.24
N ASP A 8 4.33 5.66 0.45
CA ASP A 8 5.56 5.14 -0.15
C ASP A 8 5.57 3.60 -0.12
N CYS A 9 6.51 2.98 -0.84
CA CYS A 9 6.67 1.52 -0.80
C CYS A 9 7.00 1.06 0.63
N PHE A 10 6.67 -0.20 0.95
CA PHE A 10 7.08 -0.78 2.22
C PHE A 10 8.61 -0.84 2.32
N ASP A 11 9.16 -0.28 3.40
CA ASP A 11 10.57 -0.39 3.76
C ASP A 11 10.68 -0.91 5.21
N GLN A 12 11.24 -2.11 5.34
CA GLN A 12 11.47 -2.76 6.64
C GLN A 12 12.50 -2.03 7.52
N THR A 13 13.30 -1.13 6.95
CA THR A 13 14.27 -0.31 7.68
C THR A 13 13.62 0.91 8.33
N GLU A 14 12.46 1.36 7.81
CA GLU A 14 11.73 2.53 8.30
C GLU A 14 10.55 2.14 9.21
N THR A 15 9.88 1.02 8.93
CA THR A 15 8.69 0.59 9.68
C THR A 15 8.51 -0.93 9.69
N ASN A 16 7.63 -1.42 10.57
CA ASN A 16 7.22 -2.82 10.55
C ASN A 16 5.99 -3.01 9.66
N TRP A 17 5.76 -4.25 9.22
CA TRP A 17 4.66 -4.60 8.31
C TRP A 17 3.28 -4.19 8.85
N THR A 18 3.01 -4.44 10.12
CA THR A 18 1.71 -4.13 10.75
C THR A 18 1.42 -2.63 10.71
N SER A 19 2.39 -1.80 11.08
CA SER A 19 2.26 -0.34 11.03
C SER A 19 2.12 0.20 9.60
N TYR A 20 2.79 -0.43 8.62
CA TYR A 20 2.61 -0.10 7.22
C TYR A 20 1.19 -0.40 6.71
N VAL A 21 0.65 -1.57 7.06
CA VAL A 21 -0.73 -1.95 6.72
C VAL A 21 -1.72 -0.97 7.35
N GLU A 22 -1.51 -0.55 8.60
CA GLU A 22 -2.37 0.44 9.24
C GLU A 22 -2.34 1.81 8.52
N GLN A 23 -1.16 2.28 8.12
CA GLN A 23 -1.03 3.50 7.30
C GLN A 23 -1.73 3.37 5.95
N LEU A 24 -1.64 2.20 5.31
CA LEU A 24 -2.31 1.91 4.06
C LEU A 24 -3.84 1.91 4.20
N GLU A 25 -4.38 1.39 5.29
CA GLU A 25 -5.82 1.45 5.61
C GLU A 25 -6.28 2.90 5.79
N TYR A 26 -5.54 3.71 6.53
CA TYR A 26 -5.84 5.15 6.66
C TYR A 26 -5.75 5.86 5.31
N TYR A 27 -4.79 5.50 4.46
CA TYR A 27 -4.66 6.05 3.12
C TYR A 27 -5.85 5.68 2.23
N PHE A 28 -6.33 4.44 2.28
CA PHE A 28 -7.54 4.00 1.56
C PHE A 28 -8.78 4.77 2.03
N ALA A 29 -8.95 4.90 3.34
CA ALA A 29 -10.06 5.64 3.94
C ALA A 29 -10.02 7.13 3.54
N ALA A 30 -8.86 7.77 3.64
CA ALA A 30 -8.70 9.17 3.29
C ALA A 30 -8.95 9.45 1.80
N ASN A 31 -8.69 8.47 0.92
CA ASN A 31 -8.82 8.63 -0.53
C ASN A 31 -10.12 8.03 -1.12
N ASP A 32 -11.05 7.59 -0.27
CA ASP A 32 -12.29 6.91 -0.66
C ASP A 32 -12.07 5.72 -1.61
N ILE A 33 -11.04 4.91 -1.35
CA ILE A 33 -10.69 3.79 -2.23
C ILE A 33 -11.65 2.61 -2.00
N PRO A 34 -12.45 2.20 -3.00
CA PRO A 34 -13.36 1.06 -2.88
C PRO A 34 -12.60 -0.23 -2.58
N ALA A 35 -13.19 -1.14 -1.82
CA ALA A 35 -12.58 -2.43 -1.45
C ALA A 35 -12.04 -3.20 -2.67
N ASP A 36 -12.78 -3.21 -3.78
CA ASP A 36 -12.38 -3.87 -5.04
C ASP A 36 -11.09 -3.28 -5.64
N ASN A 37 -10.80 -2.02 -5.34
CA ASN A 37 -9.63 -1.30 -5.83
C ASN A 37 -8.46 -1.28 -4.83
N GLN A 38 -8.66 -1.72 -3.59
CA GLN A 38 -7.62 -1.66 -2.56
C GLN A 38 -6.43 -2.56 -2.90
N LYS A 39 -6.66 -3.79 -3.38
CA LYS A 39 -5.59 -4.69 -3.82
C LYS A 39 -4.77 -4.10 -4.97
N SER A 40 -5.44 -3.57 -5.99
CA SER A 40 -4.75 -2.94 -7.14
C SER A 40 -3.99 -1.69 -6.72
N THR A 41 -4.54 -0.90 -5.78
CA THR A 41 -3.87 0.27 -5.23
C THR A 41 -2.63 -0.12 -4.44
N PHE A 42 -2.75 -1.12 -3.56
CA PHE A 42 -1.62 -1.69 -2.83
C PHE A 42 -0.50 -2.16 -3.78
N LEU A 43 -0.84 -2.92 -4.83
CA LEU A 43 0.16 -3.37 -5.81
C LEU A 43 0.83 -2.20 -6.54
N ALA A 44 0.11 -1.11 -6.82
CA ALA A 44 0.68 0.08 -7.44
C ALA A 44 1.64 0.83 -6.49
N VAL A 45 1.41 0.77 -5.18
CA VAL A 45 2.21 1.45 -4.16
C VAL A 45 3.42 0.62 -3.73
N CYS A 46 3.31 -0.71 -3.66
CA CYS A 46 4.36 -1.55 -3.08
C CYS A 46 5.60 -1.75 -3.98
N GLY A 47 5.59 -1.19 -5.19
CA GLY A 47 6.72 -1.27 -6.12
C GLY A 47 6.94 -2.69 -6.67
N SER A 48 7.85 -2.81 -7.64
CA SER A 48 8.13 -4.06 -8.35
C SER A 48 8.64 -5.18 -7.43
N THR A 49 9.45 -4.85 -6.43
CA THR A 49 10.06 -5.83 -5.51
C THR A 49 9.01 -6.56 -4.67
N THR A 50 8.01 -5.83 -4.15
CA THR A 50 6.94 -6.45 -3.34
C THR A 50 5.97 -7.22 -4.22
N LEU A 51 5.75 -6.76 -5.46
CA LEU A 51 4.96 -7.49 -6.45
C LEU A 51 5.60 -8.84 -6.80
N GLU A 52 6.93 -8.88 -7.03
CA GLU A 52 7.68 -10.12 -7.29
C GLU A 52 7.55 -11.10 -6.10
N LEU A 53 7.71 -10.60 -4.88
CA LEU A 53 7.51 -11.38 -3.66
C LEU A 53 6.09 -11.95 -3.54
N ALA A 54 5.07 -11.15 -3.82
CA ALA A 54 3.67 -11.59 -3.80
C ALA A 54 3.33 -12.60 -4.91
N GLN A 55 4.01 -12.54 -6.06
CA GLN A 55 3.85 -13.52 -7.14
C GLN A 55 4.59 -14.85 -6.87
N SER A 56 5.59 -14.83 -6.00
CA SER A 56 6.38 -16.01 -5.61
C SER A 56 5.75 -16.86 -4.50
N LEU A 57 4.64 -16.39 -3.93
CA LEU A 57 3.80 -17.08 -2.92
C LEU A 57 2.58 -17.73 -3.60
#